data_AF-I6APN6-F1
#
_entry.id   AF-I6APN6-F1
#
_cell.length_a   1.000
_cell.length_b   1.000
_cell.length_c   1.000
_cell.angle_alpha   90.00
_cell.angle_beta   90.00
_cell.angle_gamma   90.00
#
_symmetry.space_group_name_H-M   'P 1'
#
loop_
_entity.id
_entity.type
_entity.pdbx_description
1 polymer ?
#
loop_
_entity_poly.entity_id
_entity_poly.type
_entity_poly.pdbx_seq_one_letter_code
_entity_poly.pdbx_strand_id
1 'polypeptide(L)'
;MSDHHPAWMPDRESDLVSWLQHYSLAMRQLMPSLRPPTVELLTLQSSLSRLLDCRKRITSLETLLGSYIEAKRKLLYGREGEPVDFAPIPALAYSKATRGSGIKDQVMRMTERIRHNPAYTEAVGRDLGIVAGQKPAPEWAGKAPVLAGEVVGGNRIQLAWTRGRADGVLLEANRGEGWQTIGNIAGAGITDRTPFPPSLTEWRYRATYIVRNKPVGEVSPDLTITVHAKPQ
;
A
#
# COMPACT_ATOMS: atom_id res chain seq x y z
N MET A 1 6.45 28.91 -9.77
CA MET A 1 6.51 27.70 -10.61
C MET A 1 5.56 26.72 -9.99
N SER A 2 4.46 26.39 -10.67
CA SER A 2 3.39 25.57 -10.12
C SER A 2 3.93 24.21 -9.69
N ASP A 3 3.65 23.79 -8.46
CA ASP A 3 3.90 22.46 -7.91
C ASP A 3 3.10 21.41 -8.69
N HIS A 4 3.52 21.12 -9.92
CA HIS A 4 3.01 20.00 -10.70
C HIS A 4 3.74 18.74 -10.22
N HIS A 5 3.28 18.19 -9.11
CA HIS A 5 3.66 16.85 -8.71
C HIS A 5 2.83 15.85 -9.54
N PRO A 6 3.47 15.05 -10.40
CA PRO A 6 2.76 14.11 -11.25
C PRO A 6 2.29 12.89 -10.46
N ALA A 7 1.07 12.42 -10.74
CA ALA A 7 0.42 11.29 -10.05
C ALA A 7 1.21 9.96 -10.06
N TRP A 8 2.21 9.81 -10.93
CA TRP A 8 3.10 8.65 -10.98
C TRP A 8 4.29 8.72 -10.02
N MET A 9 4.62 9.91 -9.50
CA MET A 9 5.74 10.09 -8.58
C MET A 9 5.24 9.86 -7.15
N PRO A 10 5.90 9.04 -6.33
CA PRO A 10 5.45 8.84 -4.95
C PRO A 10 5.59 10.10 -4.09
N ASP A 11 4.63 10.30 -3.17
CA ASP A 11 4.66 11.40 -2.18
C ASP A 11 5.56 11.09 -0.98
N ARG A 12 5.47 9.85 -0.47
CA ARG A 12 6.25 9.41 0.69
C ARG A 12 7.71 9.28 0.30
N GLU A 13 8.61 9.86 1.11
CA GLU A 13 10.04 9.87 0.83
C GLU A 13 10.62 8.45 0.66
N SER A 14 10.22 7.50 1.50
CA SER A 14 10.66 6.10 1.41
C SER A 14 10.35 5.49 0.03
N ASP A 15 9.13 5.73 -0.43
CA ASP A 15 8.59 5.16 -1.67
C ASP A 15 9.22 5.87 -2.87
N LEU A 16 9.40 7.18 -2.76
CA LEU A 16 10.08 8.00 -3.76
C LEU A 16 11.54 7.56 -3.95
N VAL A 17 12.28 7.30 -2.88
CA VAL A 17 13.68 6.87 -2.99
C VAL A 17 13.78 5.50 -3.66
N SER A 18 12.95 4.55 -3.26
CA SER A 18 12.88 3.22 -3.89
C SER A 18 12.53 3.33 -5.37
N TRP A 19 11.55 4.18 -5.69
CA TRP A 19 11.14 4.45 -7.07
C TRP A 19 12.26 5.11 -7.89
N LEU A 20 13.00 6.08 -7.33
CA LEU A 20 14.13 6.74 -8.00
C LEU A 20 15.28 5.75 -8.30
N GLN A 21 15.53 4.79 -7.40
CA GLN A 21 16.51 3.73 -7.63
C GLN A 21 16.10 2.84 -8.80
N HIS A 22 14.83 2.44 -8.85
CA HIS A 22 14.28 1.68 -9.97
C HIS A 22 14.33 2.47 -11.28
N TYR A 23 13.85 3.72 -11.28
CA TYR A 23 13.86 4.61 -12.44
C TYR A 23 15.27 4.80 -13.00
N SER A 24 16.27 5.07 -12.15
CA SER A 24 17.67 5.24 -12.55
C SER A 24 18.26 3.97 -13.20
N LEU A 25 17.91 2.80 -12.67
CA LEU A 25 18.33 1.51 -13.23
C LEU A 25 17.67 1.24 -14.59
N ALA A 26 16.34 1.42 -14.69
CA ALA A 26 15.59 1.24 -15.93
C ALA A 26 16.08 2.20 -17.02
N MET A 27 16.33 3.47 -16.67
CA MET A 27 16.93 4.47 -17.57
C MET A 27 18.28 4.04 -18.13
N ARG A 28 19.13 3.40 -17.31
CA ARG A 28 20.42 2.88 -17.76
C ARG A 28 20.25 1.72 -18.73
N GLN A 29 19.32 0.81 -18.48
CA GLN A 29 19.04 -0.35 -19.34
C GLN A 29 18.45 0.08 -20.69
N LEU A 30 17.56 1.07 -20.68
CA LEU A 30 16.88 1.57 -21.88
C LEU A 30 17.69 2.63 -22.65
N MET A 31 18.88 3.01 -22.16
CA MET A 31 19.75 4.01 -22.77
C MET A 31 20.06 3.76 -24.26
N PRO A 32 20.32 2.51 -24.73
CA PRO A 32 20.60 2.27 -26.15
C PRO A 32 19.43 2.65 -27.07
N SER A 33 18.20 2.46 -26.59
CA SER A 33 16.96 2.66 -27.35
C SER A 33 16.44 4.10 -27.25
N LEU A 34 16.46 4.67 -26.03
CA LEU A 34 15.91 6.00 -25.75
C LEU A 34 16.91 7.14 -25.97
N ARG A 35 18.21 6.81 -26.10
CA ARG A 35 19.32 7.76 -26.30
C ARG A 35 19.21 9.06 -25.46
N PRO A 36 18.98 8.98 -24.13
CA PRO A 36 19.06 10.16 -23.28
C PRO A 36 20.48 10.75 -23.28
N PRO A 37 20.68 12.07 -23.11
CA PRO A 37 21.99 12.66 -22.94
C PRO A 37 22.74 11.98 -21.80
N THR A 38 23.92 11.43 -22.10
CA THR A 38 24.78 10.73 -21.14
C THR A 38 25.04 11.56 -19.89
N VAL A 39 25.17 12.88 -20.04
CA VAL A 39 25.37 13.83 -18.93
C VAL A 39 24.18 13.91 -17.98
N GLU A 40 22.94 13.81 -18.47
CA GLU A 40 21.75 13.83 -17.62
C GLU A 40 21.66 12.56 -16.77
N LEU A 41 21.95 11.40 -17.37
CA LEU A 41 21.93 10.12 -16.66
C LEU A 41 23.01 10.06 -15.58
N LEU A 42 24.23 10.53 -15.89
CA LEU A 42 25.31 10.64 -14.90
C LEU A 42 24.95 11.60 -13.76
N THR A 43 24.31 12.73 -14.09
CA THR A 43 23.85 13.69 -13.09
C THR A 43 22.78 13.07 -12.20
N LEU A 44 21.83 12.29 -12.76
CA LEU A 44 20.79 11.62 -11.99
C LEU A 44 21.39 10.58 -11.03
N GLN A 45 22.32 9.77 -11.51
CA GLN A 45 23.01 8.76 -10.69
C GLN A 45 23.82 9.41 -9.57
N SER A 46 24.51 10.51 -9.85
CA SER A 46 25.26 11.27 -8.84
C SER A 46 24.33 11.86 -7.77
N SER A 47 23.20 12.47 -8.18
CA SER A 47 22.19 13.01 -7.25
C SER A 47 21.58 11.91 -6.38
N LEU A 48 21.24 10.76 -6.97
CA LEU A 48 20.67 9.62 -6.24
C LEU A 48 21.67 9.04 -5.22
N SER A 49 22.94 8.87 -5.60
CA SER A 49 23.98 8.39 -4.67
C SER A 49 24.10 9.30 -3.46
N ARG A 50 24.12 10.62 -3.68
CA ARG A 50 24.22 11.60 -2.59
C ARG A 50 22.99 11.62 -1.69
N LEU A 51 21.79 11.44 -2.26
CA LEU A 51 20.57 11.33 -1.47
C LEU A 51 20.63 10.09 -0.56
N LEU A 52 21.06 8.95 -1.09
CA LEU A 52 21.21 7.73 -0.30
C LEU A 52 22.28 7.88 0.80
N ASP A 53 23.41 8.52 0.49
CA ASP A 53 24.45 8.79 1.49
C ASP A 53 23.97 9.77 2.56
N CYS A 54 23.17 10.78 2.19
CA CYS A 54 22.55 11.70 3.12
C CYS A 54 21.63 10.96 4.09
N ARG A 55 20.75 10.08 3.58
CA ARG A 55 19.86 9.26 4.42
C ARG A 55 20.64 8.37 5.38
N LYS A 56 21.68 7.69 4.92
CA LYS A 56 22.55 6.88 5.79
C LYS A 56 23.19 7.73 6.89
N ARG A 57 23.68 8.92 6.55
CA ARG A 57 24.29 9.85 7.51
C ARG A 57 23.30 10.34 8.56
N ILE A 58 22.06 10.64 8.17
CA ILE A 58 20.99 11.03 9.10
C ILE A 58 20.81 9.93 10.15
N THR A 59 20.61 8.68 9.73
CA THR A 59 20.44 7.54 10.65
C THR A 59 21.65 7.37 11.58
N SER A 60 22.88 7.51 11.06
CA SER A 60 24.09 7.43 11.89
C SER A 60 24.17 8.56 12.92
N LEU A 61 23.79 9.79 12.55
CA LEU A 61 23.79 10.94 13.45
C LEU A 61 22.70 10.84 14.52
N GLU A 62 21.51 10.35 14.18
CA GLU A 62 20.43 10.08 15.15
C GLU A 62 20.86 9.02 16.17
N THR A 63 21.52 7.95 15.71
CA THR A 63 22.06 6.90 16.59
C THR A 63 23.13 7.47 17.54
N LEU A 64 24.04 8.28 17.00
CA LEU A 64 25.07 8.97 17.80
C LEU A 64 24.43 9.90 18.83
N LEU A 65 23.46 10.73 18.43
CA LEU A 65 22.72 11.60 19.34
C LEU A 65 22.08 10.81 20.48
N GLY A 66 21.44 9.68 20.16
CA GLY A 66 20.87 8.76 21.15
C GLY A 66 21.89 8.29 22.19
N SER A 67 23.08 7.88 21.75
CA SER A 67 24.15 7.45 22.67
C SER A 67 24.61 8.56 23.62
N TYR A 68 24.67 9.81 23.15
CA TYR A 68 25.08 10.95 23.97
C TYR A 68 23.99 11.37 24.95
N ILE A 69 22.72 11.25 24.56
CA ILE A 69 21.58 11.45 25.47
C ILE A 69 21.63 10.43 26.61
N GLU A 70 21.86 9.15 26.29
CA GLU A 70 21.99 8.09 27.30
C GLU A 70 23.21 8.27 28.19
N ALA A 71 24.37 8.62 27.63
CA ALA A 71 25.57 8.91 28.40
C ALA A 71 25.35 10.05 29.39
N LYS A 72 24.72 11.15 28.93
CA LYS A 72 24.35 12.28 29.80
C LYS A 72 23.38 11.85 30.90
N ARG A 73 22.38 11.02 30.59
CA ARG A 73 21.41 10.51 31.55
C ARG A 73 22.08 9.71 32.66
N LYS A 74 23.02 8.82 32.29
CA LYS A 74 23.80 8.03 33.26
C LYS A 74 24.71 8.90 34.12
N LEU A 75 25.36 9.92 33.56
CA LEU A 75 26.19 10.84 34.35
C LEU A 75 25.40 11.61 35.40
N LEU A 76 24.17 12.03 35.08
CA LEU A 76 23.35 12.85 35.98
C LEU A 76 22.55 12.03 36.99
N TYR A 77 22.06 10.85 36.59
CA TYR A 77 21.07 10.09 37.35
C TYR A 77 21.42 8.60 37.51
N GLY A 78 22.57 8.17 37.01
CA GLY A 78 23.06 6.80 37.16
C GLY A 78 23.55 6.51 38.58
N ARG A 79 23.83 5.24 38.86
CA ARG A 79 24.40 4.85 40.15
C ARG A 79 25.88 5.22 40.20
N GLU A 80 26.38 5.58 41.38
CA GLU A 80 27.80 5.83 41.58
C GLU A 80 28.63 4.61 41.16
N GLY A 81 29.66 4.83 40.33
CA GLY A 81 30.53 3.77 39.79
C GLY A 81 30.00 3.06 38.55
N GLU A 82 28.80 3.40 38.04
CA GLU A 82 28.28 2.81 36.79
C GLU A 82 29.10 3.29 35.57
N PRO A 83 29.51 2.39 34.65
CA PRO A 83 30.25 2.79 33.46
C PRO A 83 29.38 3.59 32.48
N VAL A 84 29.98 4.63 31.92
CA VAL A 84 29.38 5.50 30.89
C VAL A 84 30.20 5.43 29.62
N ASP A 85 29.58 4.91 28.56
CA ASP A 85 30.19 4.80 27.25
C ASP A 85 29.77 5.96 26.34
N PHE A 86 30.74 6.54 25.65
CA PHE A 86 30.51 7.52 24.60
C PHE A 86 30.79 6.89 23.26
N ALA A 87 29.81 6.90 22.36
CA ALA A 87 30.07 6.47 21.00
C ALA A 87 31.04 7.45 20.32
N PRO A 88 32.01 6.96 19.53
CA PRO A 88 32.96 7.84 18.84
C PRO A 88 32.23 8.73 17.83
N ILE A 89 32.57 10.02 17.81
CA ILE A 89 32.08 10.95 16.79
C ILE A 89 32.89 10.73 15.50
N PRO A 90 32.27 10.27 14.40
CA PRO A 90 32.98 10.10 13.15
C PRO A 90 33.33 11.47 12.55
N ALA A 91 34.52 11.58 11.95
CA ALA A 91 34.92 12.79 11.22
C ALA A 91 33.93 13.06 10.07
N LEU A 92 33.27 14.22 10.11
CA LEU A 92 32.35 14.63 9.06
C LEU A 92 33.15 15.34 7.95
N ALA A 93 33.41 14.63 6.87
CA ALA A 93 33.95 15.25 5.67
C ALA A 93 32.94 16.28 5.12
N TYR A 94 33.35 17.55 5.08
CA TYR A 94 32.58 18.60 4.41
C TYR A 94 32.67 18.40 2.91
N SER A 95 31.53 18.15 2.25
CA SER A 95 31.44 18.17 0.80
C SER A 95 30.54 19.32 0.35
N LYS A 96 31.12 20.35 -0.28
CA LYS A 96 30.33 21.38 -0.97
C LYS A 96 29.83 20.80 -2.29
N ALA A 97 28.53 20.49 -2.35
CA ALA A 97 27.91 20.06 -3.62
C ALA A 97 27.65 21.30 -4.51
N THR A 98 28.26 21.35 -5.70
CA THR A 98 28.07 22.43 -6.68
C THR A 98 27.05 22.09 -7.78
N ARG A 99 26.63 20.83 -7.90
CA ARG A 99 25.56 20.35 -8.80
C ARG A 99 24.82 19.19 -8.15
N GLY A 100 23.48 19.16 -8.17
CA GLY A 100 22.68 18.02 -7.66
C GLY A 100 21.41 18.37 -6.86
N SER A 101 20.98 19.63 -6.82
CA SER A 101 19.66 19.98 -6.30
C SER A 101 18.56 19.68 -7.33
N GLY A 102 17.34 19.42 -6.85
CA GLY A 102 16.17 19.26 -7.73
C GLY A 102 16.10 17.92 -8.47
N ILE A 103 16.42 16.79 -7.80
CA ILE A 103 16.32 15.45 -8.42
C ILE A 103 14.90 15.16 -8.97
N LYS A 104 13.85 15.66 -8.31
CA LYS A 104 12.46 15.58 -8.79
C LYS A 104 12.31 16.30 -10.13
N ASP A 105 12.74 17.55 -10.22
CA ASP A 105 12.67 18.36 -11.46
C ASP A 105 13.50 17.74 -12.59
N GLN A 106 14.68 17.23 -12.26
CA GLN A 106 15.52 16.53 -13.21
C GLN A 106 14.79 15.33 -13.80
N VAL A 107 14.16 14.50 -12.96
CA VAL A 107 13.42 13.32 -13.40
C VAL A 107 12.18 13.71 -14.20
N MET A 108 11.42 14.74 -13.78
CA MET A 108 10.28 15.23 -14.56
C MET A 108 10.69 15.65 -15.98
N ARG A 109 11.77 16.44 -16.11
CA ARG A 109 12.28 16.85 -17.44
C ARG A 109 12.74 15.66 -18.28
N MET A 110 13.44 14.69 -17.67
CA MET A 110 13.88 13.48 -18.35
C MET A 110 12.68 12.66 -18.84
N THR A 111 11.70 12.42 -17.98
CA THR A 111 10.46 11.70 -18.30
C THR A 111 9.72 12.37 -19.45
N GLU A 112 9.57 13.69 -19.43
CA GLU A 112 8.86 14.41 -20.47
C GLU A 112 9.56 14.29 -21.82
N ARG A 113 10.88 14.42 -21.83
CA ARG A 113 11.69 14.23 -23.05
C ARG A 113 11.60 12.81 -23.59
N ILE A 114 11.57 11.80 -22.70
CA ILE A 114 11.44 10.39 -23.09
C ILE A 114 10.07 10.11 -23.69
N ARG A 115 8.99 10.69 -23.14
CA ARG A 115 7.63 10.51 -23.69
C ARG A 115 7.50 11.00 -25.13
N HIS A 116 8.29 12.00 -25.52
CA HIS A 116 8.35 12.53 -26.88
C HIS A 116 9.30 11.74 -27.80
N ASN A 117 9.98 10.71 -27.29
CA ASN A 117 10.89 9.90 -28.09
C ASN A 117 10.10 8.89 -28.96
N PRO A 118 10.40 8.74 -30.26
CA PRO A 118 9.75 7.74 -31.12
C PRO A 118 9.86 6.29 -30.64
N ALA A 119 10.88 5.96 -29.85
CA ALA A 119 11.07 4.63 -29.25
C ALA A 119 10.29 4.44 -27.94
N TYR A 120 9.54 5.45 -27.49
CA TYR A 120 8.71 5.35 -26.29
C TYR A 120 7.48 4.47 -26.56
N THR A 121 7.22 3.56 -25.63
CA THR A 121 6.03 2.71 -25.62
C THR A 121 5.44 2.67 -24.21
N GLU A 122 4.20 2.22 -24.07
CA GLU A 122 3.62 2.00 -22.73
C GLU A 122 4.42 0.95 -21.93
N ALA A 123 5.05 -0.02 -22.59
CA ALA A 123 5.94 -0.98 -21.94
C ALA A 123 7.15 -0.25 -21.31
N VAL A 124 7.80 0.63 -22.09
CA VAL A 124 8.87 1.50 -21.58
C VAL A 124 8.38 2.38 -20.42
N GLY A 125 7.18 2.94 -20.51
CA GLY A 125 6.58 3.72 -19.43
C GLY A 125 6.35 2.92 -18.14
N ARG A 126 6.00 1.63 -18.26
CA ARG A 126 5.86 0.71 -17.12
C ARG A 126 7.21 0.33 -16.52
N ASP A 127 8.20 0.04 -17.35
CA ASP A 127 9.57 -0.28 -16.91
C ASP A 127 10.23 0.90 -16.18
N LEU A 128 9.86 2.14 -16.55
CA LEU A 128 10.28 3.35 -15.87
C LEU A 128 9.43 3.67 -14.62
N GLY A 129 8.33 2.95 -14.38
CA GLY A 129 7.41 3.25 -13.28
C GLY A 129 6.68 4.59 -13.40
N ILE A 130 6.59 5.17 -14.60
CA ILE A 130 5.85 6.44 -14.89
C ILE A 130 4.46 6.19 -15.47
N VAL A 131 4.19 4.96 -15.89
CA VAL A 131 2.87 4.46 -16.24
C VAL A 131 2.53 3.42 -15.17
N ALA A 132 1.42 3.64 -14.46
CA ALA A 132 0.90 2.62 -13.57
C ALA A 132 0.65 1.36 -14.41
N GLY A 133 1.38 0.28 -14.13
CA GLY A 133 1.10 -0.99 -14.77
C GLY A 133 -0.37 -1.35 -14.58
N GLN A 134 -0.94 -2.12 -15.51
CA GLN A 134 -2.17 -2.86 -15.20
C GLN A 134 -1.91 -3.58 -13.89
N LYS A 135 -2.60 -3.19 -12.82
CA LYS A 135 -2.55 -3.93 -11.55
C LYS A 135 -2.80 -5.38 -11.93
N PRO A 136 -1.87 -6.31 -11.63
CA PRO A 136 -2.13 -7.72 -11.91
C PRO A 136 -3.50 -8.05 -11.33
N ALA A 137 -4.28 -8.81 -12.10
CA ALA A 137 -5.59 -9.26 -11.66
C ALA A 137 -5.42 -9.82 -10.24
N PRO A 138 -6.28 -9.43 -9.28
CA PRO A 138 -6.12 -9.91 -7.92
C PRO A 138 -6.10 -11.45 -7.94
N GLU A 139 -5.09 -12.04 -7.31
CA GLU A 139 -5.11 -13.49 -7.08
C GLU A 139 -6.23 -13.77 -6.07
N TRP A 140 -7.19 -14.60 -6.47
CA TRP A 140 -8.36 -14.95 -5.67
C TRP A 140 -8.24 -16.32 -5.00
N ALA A 141 -7.25 -17.13 -5.37
CA ALA A 141 -6.98 -18.41 -4.73
C ALA A 141 -6.76 -18.22 -3.21
N GLY A 142 -7.41 -19.04 -2.39
CA GLY A 142 -7.33 -18.94 -0.92
C GLY A 142 -8.00 -17.70 -0.31
N LYS A 143 -8.77 -16.91 -1.08
CA LYS A 143 -9.47 -15.72 -0.56
C LYS A 143 -10.97 -15.94 -0.55
N ALA A 144 -11.57 -15.66 0.60
CA ALA A 144 -13.01 -15.63 0.78
C ALA A 144 -13.45 -14.31 1.46
N PRO A 145 -14.70 -13.87 1.29
CA PRO A 145 -15.27 -12.78 2.08
C PRO A 145 -15.31 -13.16 3.56
N VAL A 146 -15.11 -12.19 4.45
CA VAL A 146 -15.40 -12.36 5.89
C VAL A 146 -16.69 -11.61 6.17
N LEU A 147 -17.74 -12.36 6.52
CA LEU A 147 -19.05 -11.81 6.86
C LEU A 147 -19.09 -11.38 8.33
N ALA A 148 -19.66 -10.21 8.58
CA ALA A 148 -20.11 -9.77 9.89
C ALA A 148 -21.60 -9.47 9.81
N GLY A 149 -22.34 -9.75 10.88
CA GLY A 149 -23.76 -9.44 10.90
C GLY A 149 -24.36 -9.34 12.29
N GLU A 150 -25.41 -8.54 12.39
CA GLU A 150 -26.13 -8.28 13.63
C GLU A 150 -27.64 -8.13 13.40
N VAL A 151 -28.42 -8.46 14.43
CA VAL A 151 -29.87 -8.23 14.45
C VAL A 151 -30.15 -6.79 14.84
N VAL A 152 -30.82 -6.04 13.96
CA VAL A 152 -31.12 -4.63 14.19
C VAL A 152 -32.62 -4.44 14.43
N GLY A 153 -33.00 -3.82 15.55
CA GLY A 153 -34.40 -3.52 15.87
C GLY A 153 -35.29 -4.75 16.03
N GLY A 154 -34.71 -5.95 16.19
CA GLY A 154 -35.42 -7.21 16.44
C GLY A 154 -36.21 -7.78 15.26
N ASN A 155 -36.04 -7.28 14.04
CA ASN A 155 -36.82 -7.74 12.88
C ASN A 155 -36.08 -7.80 11.54
N ARG A 156 -34.76 -7.55 11.54
CA ARG A 156 -33.92 -7.55 10.35
C ARG A 156 -32.48 -7.84 10.72
N ILE A 157 -31.70 -8.33 9.76
CA ILE A 157 -30.27 -8.56 9.92
C ILE A 157 -29.52 -7.59 9.02
N GLN A 158 -28.54 -6.89 9.57
CA GLN A 158 -27.54 -6.17 8.78
C GLN A 158 -26.33 -7.06 8.59
N LEU A 159 -25.94 -7.28 7.33
CA LEU A 159 -24.75 -8.02 6.93
C LEU A 159 -23.76 -7.06 6.29
N ALA A 160 -22.50 -7.21 6.64
CA ALA A 160 -21.39 -6.42 6.10
C ALA A 160 -20.18 -7.30 5.81
N TRP A 161 -19.34 -6.86 4.86
CA TRP A 161 -18.10 -7.53 4.49
C TRP A 161 -17.09 -6.55 3.91
N THR A 162 -15.82 -6.93 3.94
CA THR A 162 -14.77 -6.18 3.24
C THR A 162 -14.78 -6.53 1.76
N ARG A 163 -15.17 -5.58 0.90
CA ARG A 163 -15.23 -5.78 -0.56
C ARG A 163 -13.86 -5.95 -1.22
N GLY A 164 -12.82 -5.28 -0.68
CA GLY A 164 -11.49 -5.27 -1.29
C GLY A 164 -11.53 -4.81 -2.76
N ARG A 165 -10.97 -5.62 -3.68
CA ARG A 165 -10.97 -5.37 -5.13
C ARG A 165 -12.10 -6.09 -5.89
N ALA A 166 -13.04 -6.73 -5.19
CA ALA A 166 -14.19 -7.38 -5.80
C ALA A 166 -15.27 -6.35 -6.17
N ASP A 167 -16.18 -6.67 -7.08
CA ASP A 167 -17.34 -5.83 -7.38
C ASP A 167 -18.44 -5.98 -6.31
N GLY A 168 -18.51 -7.15 -5.68
CA GLY A 168 -19.48 -7.49 -4.65
C GLY A 168 -19.33 -8.93 -4.18
N VAL A 169 -20.42 -9.52 -3.69
CA VAL A 169 -20.47 -10.94 -3.30
C VAL A 169 -21.74 -11.62 -3.82
N LEU A 170 -21.64 -12.91 -4.09
CA LEU A 170 -22.77 -13.83 -4.16
C LEU A 170 -23.10 -14.21 -2.73
N LEU A 171 -24.26 -13.79 -2.23
CA LEU A 171 -24.69 -14.06 -0.86
C LEU A 171 -25.70 -15.21 -0.84
N GLU A 172 -25.48 -16.17 0.05
CA GLU A 172 -26.36 -17.31 0.30
C GLU A 172 -26.75 -17.36 1.78
N ALA A 173 -27.95 -17.85 2.05
CA ALA A 173 -28.44 -18.11 3.40
C ALA A 173 -29.00 -19.52 3.51
N ASN A 174 -28.81 -20.15 4.67
CA ASN A 174 -29.46 -21.38 5.05
C ASN A 174 -30.29 -21.13 6.30
N ARG A 175 -31.61 -21.32 6.17
CA ARG A 175 -32.61 -21.08 7.21
C ARG A 175 -33.28 -22.38 7.69
N GLY A 176 -32.63 -23.53 7.45
CA GLY A 176 -33.12 -24.87 7.80
C GLY A 176 -33.42 -25.77 6.59
N GLU A 177 -33.59 -25.19 5.39
CA GLU A 177 -33.94 -25.91 4.16
C GLU A 177 -32.76 -26.12 3.20
N GLY A 178 -31.53 -25.81 3.65
CA GLY A 178 -30.34 -25.80 2.80
C GLY A 178 -29.96 -24.40 2.32
N TRP A 179 -28.89 -24.31 1.53
CA TRP A 179 -28.35 -23.05 1.03
C TRP A 179 -29.18 -22.49 -0.13
N GLN A 180 -29.68 -21.28 0.05
CA GLN A 180 -30.45 -20.53 -0.95
C GLN A 180 -29.74 -19.22 -1.28
N THR A 181 -29.68 -18.88 -2.56
CA THR A 181 -29.11 -17.61 -3.01
C THR A 181 -30.01 -16.45 -2.64
N ILE A 182 -29.47 -15.48 -1.89
CA ILE A 182 -30.10 -14.17 -1.69
C ILE A 182 -29.89 -13.30 -2.93
N GLY A 183 -28.69 -13.30 -3.49
CA GLY A 183 -28.38 -12.62 -4.75
C GLY A 183 -26.94 -12.13 -4.86
N ASN A 184 -26.65 -11.45 -5.96
CA ASN A 184 -25.39 -10.76 -6.20
C ASN A 184 -25.47 -9.35 -5.59
N ILE A 185 -24.81 -9.15 -4.46
CA ILE A 185 -24.85 -7.88 -3.76
C ILE A 185 -23.63 -7.04 -4.15
N ALA A 186 -23.89 -5.96 -4.88
CA ALA A 186 -22.88 -4.94 -5.14
C ALA A 186 -22.58 -4.15 -3.85
N GLY A 187 -21.31 -3.83 -3.61
CA GLY A 187 -20.89 -3.08 -2.43
C GLY A 187 -20.43 -3.96 -1.26
N ALA A 188 -20.62 -3.45 -0.04
CA ALA A 188 -20.00 -3.96 1.19
C ALA A 188 -21.01 -4.36 2.29
N GLY A 189 -22.31 -4.42 1.97
CA GLY A 189 -23.32 -4.83 2.93
C GLY A 189 -24.74 -4.87 2.36
N ILE A 190 -25.64 -5.51 3.10
CA ILE A 190 -27.08 -5.58 2.81
C ILE A 190 -27.89 -5.68 4.10
N THR A 191 -29.14 -5.25 4.06
CA THR A 191 -30.13 -5.54 5.10
C THR A 191 -31.04 -6.68 4.63
N ASP A 192 -30.95 -7.83 5.28
CA ASP A 192 -31.92 -8.92 5.12
C ASP A 192 -33.18 -8.58 5.94
N ARG A 193 -34.32 -8.50 5.24
CA ARG A 193 -35.64 -8.18 5.80
C ARG A 193 -36.56 -9.40 5.85
N THR A 194 -36.02 -10.59 5.67
CA THR A 194 -36.80 -11.83 5.76
C THR A 194 -37.45 -11.91 7.15
N PRO A 195 -38.77 -12.17 7.24
CA PRO A 195 -39.46 -12.28 8.53
C PRO A 195 -38.83 -13.33 9.45
N PHE A 196 -38.69 -13.00 10.74
CA PHE A 196 -38.13 -13.93 11.71
C PHE A 196 -39.14 -15.04 12.06
N PRO A 197 -38.67 -16.27 12.29
CA PRO A 197 -39.52 -17.38 12.69
C PRO A 197 -40.08 -17.16 14.11
N PRO A 198 -41.24 -17.77 14.42
CA PRO A 198 -41.85 -17.66 15.75
C PRO A 198 -41.07 -18.42 16.83
N SER A 199 -40.23 -19.38 16.45
CA SER A 199 -39.34 -20.12 17.35
C SER A 199 -37.89 -19.67 17.19
N LEU A 200 -37.11 -19.75 18.27
CA LEU A 200 -35.69 -19.45 18.25
C LEU A 200 -34.98 -20.38 17.25
N THR A 201 -34.39 -19.81 16.21
CA THR A 201 -33.83 -20.55 15.08
C THR A 201 -32.48 -19.98 14.68
N GLU A 202 -31.55 -20.83 14.25
CA GLU A 202 -30.27 -20.41 13.69
C GLU A 202 -30.36 -20.21 12.19
N TRP A 203 -29.93 -19.05 11.71
CA TRP A 203 -29.70 -18.78 10.30
C TRP A 203 -28.21 -18.73 10.01
N ARG A 204 -27.79 -19.34 8.91
CA ARG A 204 -26.39 -19.36 8.48
C ARG A 204 -26.24 -18.58 7.18
N TYR A 205 -25.17 -17.81 7.06
CA TYR A 205 -24.85 -17.01 5.89
C TYR A 205 -23.46 -17.33 5.39
N ARG A 206 -23.29 -17.37 4.07
CA ARG A 206 -21.98 -17.48 3.43
C ARG A 206 -21.94 -16.65 2.16
N ALA A 207 -20.74 -16.27 1.74
CA ALA A 207 -20.54 -15.41 0.59
C ALA A 207 -19.34 -15.86 -0.25
N THR A 208 -19.41 -15.58 -1.55
CA THR A 208 -18.29 -15.74 -2.49
C THR A 208 -18.05 -14.41 -3.20
N TYR A 209 -16.80 -13.99 -3.41
CA TYR A 209 -16.53 -12.73 -4.12
C TYR A 209 -17.04 -12.77 -5.56
N ILE A 210 -17.49 -11.63 -6.08
CA ILE A 210 -17.86 -11.45 -7.50
C ILE A 210 -16.94 -10.43 -8.14
N VAL A 211 -16.40 -10.76 -9.31
CA VAL A 211 -15.69 -9.83 -10.21
C VAL A 211 -16.25 -9.99 -11.62
N ARG A 212 -16.68 -8.90 -12.24
CA ARG A 212 -17.28 -8.87 -13.58
C ARG A 212 -18.39 -9.93 -13.74
N ASN A 213 -19.28 -9.99 -12.76
CA ASN A 213 -20.40 -10.93 -12.68
C ASN A 213 -20.01 -12.43 -12.63
N LYS A 214 -18.78 -12.76 -12.23
CA LYS A 214 -18.35 -14.15 -12.03
C LYS A 214 -17.92 -14.38 -10.58
N PRO A 215 -18.34 -15.48 -9.94
CA PRO A 215 -17.83 -15.86 -8.63
C PRO A 215 -16.34 -16.18 -8.72
N VAL A 216 -15.56 -15.68 -7.78
CA VAL A 216 -14.12 -15.87 -7.69
C VAL A 216 -13.70 -16.16 -6.24
N GLY A 217 -12.62 -16.92 -6.10
CA GLY A 217 -12.09 -17.32 -4.79
C GLY A 217 -12.89 -18.44 -4.14
N GLU A 218 -12.82 -18.49 -2.83
CA GLU A 218 -13.44 -19.52 -2.00
C GLU A 218 -14.71 -19.02 -1.34
N VAL A 219 -15.56 -19.97 -0.94
CA VAL A 219 -16.75 -19.70 -0.14
C VAL A 219 -16.30 -19.30 1.27
N SER A 220 -16.90 -18.26 1.84
CA SER A 220 -16.60 -17.81 3.20
C SER A 220 -16.89 -18.90 4.24
N PRO A 221 -16.25 -18.81 5.41
CA PRO A 221 -16.79 -19.45 6.61
C PRO A 221 -18.25 -19.05 6.84
N ASP A 222 -19.03 -19.95 7.43
CA ASP A 222 -20.43 -19.70 7.72
C ASP A 222 -20.55 -18.73 8.91
N LEU A 223 -21.31 -17.66 8.71
CA LEU A 223 -21.75 -16.77 9.78
C LEU A 223 -23.09 -17.27 10.31
N THR A 224 -23.14 -17.71 11.57
CA THR A 224 -24.37 -18.13 12.24
C THR A 224 -24.95 -16.99 13.06
N ILE A 225 -26.25 -16.73 12.90
CA ILE A 225 -27.02 -15.73 13.66
C ILE A 225 -28.30 -16.37 14.18
N THR A 226 -28.56 -16.25 15.47
CA THR A 226 -29.81 -16.70 16.09
C THR A 226 -30.89 -15.64 15.94
N VAL A 227 -32.07 -16.04 15.44
CA VAL A 227 -33.23 -15.16 15.21
C VAL A 227 -34.48 -15.71 15.88
N HIS A 228 -35.36 -14.79 16.29
CA HIS A 228 -36.67 -15.09 16.86
C HIS A 228 -37.56 -13.85 16.72
N ALA A 229 -38.81 -14.03 16.32
CA ALA A 229 -39.79 -12.94 16.30
C ALA A 229 -40.02 -12.41 17.73
N LYS A 230 -39.94 -11.10 17.95
CA LYS A 230 -40.23 -10.53 19.27
C LYS A 230 -41.65 -10.96 19.71
N PRO A 231 -41.86 -11.47 20.94
CA PRO A 231 -43.20 -11.75 21.42
C PRO A 231 -44.00 -10.43 21.42
N GLN A 232 -45.25 -10.51 20.96
CA GLN A 232 -46.20 -9.39 21.00
C GLN A 232 -46.44 -8.93 22.43
#